data_AF-A0A442EJV6-F1
#
_entry.id   AF-A0A442EJV6-F1
#
_cell.length_a   1.000
_cell.length_b   1.000
_cell.length_c   1.000
_cell.angle_alpha   90.00
_cell.angle_beta   90.00
_cell.angle_gamma   90.00
#
_symmetry.space_group_name_H-M   'P 1'
#
loop_
_entity.id
_entity.type
_entity.pdbx_description
1 polymer ?
#
loop_
_entity_poly.entity_id
_entity_poly.type
_entity_poly.pdbx_seq_one_letter_code
_entity_poly.pdbx_strand_id
1 'polypeptide(L)'
;MNANPPPPQFGRVALRGGLVTAGAQGFKIAIQFLSVVILARLLVPEDFGLVASVGPIVAFVGLLQDLGLQQAVIQRKEIDQRQLNQVFWLSAVVGLCAGAVVACLAPAIVAFYGDQRMWGITLASAVPLLFGSLAAVPLALMNRHLQFGQLALNDTITAAVGLLATATAAYWGLGYWSLVLGPAVSAVVALAAGWLVTRWTPSWPNLKIDGDIFRFGANLTGFNLVNFLSRNLDNILIGKYSGAVELGYYDRAYKLLLFPLQNINQPLTRIMVPLLSRIHEDKQRFRDIYVRTNWLLAVITMPGIATLTLTSEQVVRLLFGERWMAVAPIFAWLGIAGLMQSVSSTTGWIFICQGKTKTMFHWGIYSSLTTVASFIVGLHWGAIGVAAAYAISGYALRVPVLAALIHRVGPVTAGDFLGIQGLFIVSSLLAWLSYLSLPALLTSQSDLLTILVAIALNYGFALALMLAVPQSRRALRATLANVASNIG
;
A
#
# COMPACT_ATOMS: atom_id res chain seq x y z
N MET A 1 31.18 39.48 -25.23
CA MET A 1 29.76 39.28 -25.59
C MET A 1 29.40 37.85 -25.22
N ASN A 2 28.71 37.70 -24.10
CA ASN A 2 28.29 36.42 -23.52
C ASN A 2 27.04 35.93 -24.25
N ALA A 3 27.16 34.85 -25.02
CA ALA A 3 26.00 34.07 -25.44
C ALA A 3 25.73 33.02 -24.36
N ASN A 4 24.79 33.30 -23.45
CA ASN A 4 24.22 32.27 -22.59
C ASN A 4 23.61 31.18 -23.50
N PRO A 5 23.90 29.89 -23.26
CA PRO A 5 23.20 28.82 -23.96
C PRO A 5 21.69 28.93 -23.65
N PRO A 6 20.81 28.63 -24.62
CA PRO A 6 19.37 28.73 -24.42
C PRO A 6 18.93 27.80 -23.27
N PRO A 7 17.90 28.18 -22.49
CA PRO A 7 17.41 27.35 -21.40
C PRO A 7 16.95 26.00 -21.96
N PRO A 8 17.41 24.87 -21.39
CA PRO A 8 17.08 23.54 -21.88
C PRO A 8 15.56 23.31 -21.95
N GLN A 9 15.12 22.61 -23.01
CA GLN A 9 13.74 22.24 -23.37
C GLN A 9 13.05 21.28 -22.37
N PHE A 10 13.20 21.50 -21.07
CA PHE A 10 12.73 20.60 -20.01
C PHE A 10 11.19 20.51 -19.90
N GLY A 11 10.45 21.54 -20.34
CA GLY A 11 8.98 21.58 -20.17
C GLY A 11 8.23 20.48 -20.92
N ARG A 12 8.49 20.29 -22.21
CA ARG A 12 7.75 19.31 -23.05
C ARG A 12 8.16 17.86 -22.79
N VAL A 13 9.43 17.62 -22.47
CA VAL A 13 9.93 16.27 -22.12
C VAL A 13 9.44 15.86 -20.73
N ALA A 14 9.43 16.77 -19.75
CA ALA A 14 8.87 16.52 -18.43
C ALA A 14 7.34 16.32 -18.47
N LEU A 15 6.60 17.11 -19.28
CA LEU A 15 5.16 16.93 -19.47
C LEU A 15 4.81 15.60 -20.15
N ARG A 16 5.52 15.21 -21.22
CA ARG A 16 5.33 13.91 -21.87
C ARG A 16 5.70 12.75 -20.94
N GLY A 17 6.80 12.86 -20.21
CA GLY A 17 7.20 11.88 -19.20
C GLY A 17 6.18 11.74 -18.07
N GLY A 18 5.62 12.85 -17.59
CA GLY A 18 4.57 12.88 -16.57
C GLY A 18 3.27 12.23 -17.03
N LEU A 19 2.79 12.56 -18.23
CA LEU A 19 1.58 11.97 -18.80
C LEU A 19 1.72 10.47 -19.07
N VAL A 20 2.85 10.02 -19.61
CA VAL A 20 3.14 8.60 -19.82
C VAL A 20 3.18 7.85 -18.49
N THR A 21 3.82 8.42 -17.47
CA THR A 21 3.90 7.79 -16.15
C THR A 21 2.54 7.73 -15.46
N ALA A 22 1.71 8.77 -15.59
CA ALA A 22 0.35 8.80 -15.05
C ALA A 22 -0.56 7.78 -15.75
N GLY A 23 -0.49 7.69 -17.08
CA GLY A 23 -1.23 6.70 -17.87
C GLY A 23 -0.82 5.26 -17.53
N ALA A 24 0.49 5.01 -17.43
CA ALA A 24 1.01 3.70 -17.02
C ALA A 24 0.58 3.33 -15.59
N GLN A 25 0.59 4.29 -14.66
CA GLN A 25 0.10 4.07 -13.29
C GLN A 25 -1.40 3.73 -13.27
N GLY A 26 -2.23 4.46 -14.03
CA GLY A 26 -3.66 4.16 -14.15
C GLY A 26 -3.91 2.76 -14.71
N PHE A 27 -3.15 2.37 -15.74
CA PHE A 27 -3.22 1.02 -16.31
C PHE A 27 -2.74 -0.07 -15.34
N LYS A 28 -1.67 0.17 -14.58
CA LYS A 28 -1.18 -0.74 -13.53
C LYS A 28 -2.23 -0.95 -12.43
N ILE A 29 -2.88 0.12 -12.00
CA ILE A 29 -4.01 0.07 -11.04
C ILE A 29 -5.14 -0.79 -11.63
N ALA A 30 -5.51 -0.59 -12.89
CA ALA A 30 -6.54 -1.40 -13.54
C ALA A 30 -6.16 -2.89 -13.60
N ILE A 31 -4.93 -3.23 -13.98
CA ILE A 31 -4.43 -4.61 -13.98
C ILE A 31 -4.49 -5.22 -12.58
N GLN A 32 -4.04 -4.50 -11.55
CA GLN A 32 -4.05 -4.99 -10.18
C GLN A 32 -5.47 -5.25 -9.68
N PHE A 33 -6.40 -4.32 -9.93
CA PHE A 33 -7.80 -4.49 -9.57
C PHE A 33 -8.42 -5.68 -10.31
N LEU A 34 -8.21 -5.76 -11.63
CA LEU A 34 -8.71 -6.86 -12.45
C LEU A 34 -8.11 -8.20 -12.03
N SER A 35 -6.83 -8.24 -11.67
CA SER A 35 -6.16 -9.42 -11.12
C SER A 35 -6.85 -9.93 -9.86
N VAL A 36 -7.17 -9.04 -8.91
CA VAL A 36 -7.88 -9.43 -7.68
C VAL A 36 -9.24 -10.06 -8.01
N VAL A 37 -10.00 -9.46 -8.93
CA VAL A 37 -11.34 -9.94 -9.34
C VAL A 37 -11.27 -11.27 -10.10
N ILE A 38 -10.45 -11.34 -11.16
CA ILE A 38 -10.31 -12.55 -11.99
C ILE A 38 -9.84 -13.72 -11.14
N LEU A 39 -8.78 -13.53 -10.35
CA LEU A 39 -8.20 -14.63 -9.59
C LEU A 39 -9.11 -15.09 -8.45
N ALA A 40 -9.87 -14.18 -7.82
CA ALA A 40 -10.88 -14.57 -6.83
C ALA A 40 -11.98 -15.44 -7.47
N ARG A 41 -12.34 -15.22 -8.74
CA ARG A 41 -13.34 -16.06 -9.42
C ARG A 41 -12.80 -17.41 -9.90
N LEU A 42 -11.50 -17.52 -10.15
CA LEU A 42 -10.86 -18.77 -10.63
C LEU A 42 -10.40 -19.69 -9.49
N LEU A 43 -10.04 -19.14 -8.33
CA LEU A 43 -9.42 -19.88 -7.24
C LEU A 43 -10.32 -19.92 -6.01
N VAL A 44 -10.02 -20.86 -5.10
CA VAL A 44 -10.73 -21.00 -3.83
C VAL A 44 -10.02 -20.20 -2.71
N PRO A 45 -10.73 -19.81 -1.64
CA PRO A 45 -10.14 -19.08 -0.52
C PRO A 45 -8.92 -19.75 0.10
N GLU A 46 -8.91 -21.08 0.17
CA GLU A 46 -7.79 -21.86 0.71
C GLU A 46 -6.48 -21.59 -0.05
N ASP A 47 -6.52 -21.51 -1.38
CA ASP A 47 -5.33 -21.26 -2.20
C ASP A 47 -4.68 -19.92 -1.85
N PHE A 48 -5.49 -18.88 -1.67
CA PHE A 48 -5.03 -17.57 -1.24
C PHE A 48 -4.50 -17.60 0.18
N GLY A 49 -5.15 -18.33 1.07
CA GLY A 49 -4.72 -18.55 2.45
C GLY A 49 -3.33 -19.15 2.55
N LEU A 50 -3.07 -20.23 1.81
CA LEU A 50 -1.76 -20.90 1.81
C LEU A 50 -0.64 -19.94 1.40
N VAL A 51 -0.84 -19.17 0.33
CA VAL A 51 0.16 -18.19 -0.13
C VAL A 51 0.25 -16.99 0.80
N ALA A 52 -0.87 -16.52 1.36
CA ALA A 52 -0.90 -15.43 2.34
C ALA A 52 -0.21 -15.80 3.67
N SER A 53 -0.20 -17.07 4.06
CA SER A 53 0.53 -17.55 5.25
C SER A 53 2.04 -17.39 5.08
N VAL A 54 2.55 -17.75 3.90
CA VAL A 54 3.99 -17.70 3.58
C VAL A 54 4.46 -16.28 3.23
N GLY A 55 3.56 -15.46 2.66
CA GLY A 55 3.84 -14.11 2.17
C GLY A 55 4.59 -13.20 3.16
N PRO A 56 4.14 -13.02 4.41
CA PRO A 56 4.84 -12.24 5.43
C PRO A 56 6.28 -12.66 5.66
N ILE A 57 6.56 -13.96 5.68
CA ILE A 57 7.90 -14.50 5.95
C ILE A 57 8.83 -14.20 4.77
N VAL A 58 8.34 -14.43 3.55
CA VAL A 58 9.08 -14.12 2.32
C VAL A 58 9.32 -12.61 2.19
N ALA A 59 8.31 -11.79 2.46
CA ALA A 59 8.44 -10.34 2.39
C ALA A 59 9.37 -9.79 3.49
N PHE A 60 9.40 -10.40 4.68
CA PHE A 60 10.37 -10.08 5.72
C PHE A 60 11.81 -10.32 5.24
N VAL A 61 12.08 -11.47 4.62
CA VAL A 61 13.39 -11.77 4.05
C VAL A 61 13.71 -10.83 2.88
N GLY A 62 12.72 -10.51 2.03
CA GLY A 62 12.85 -9.54 0.95
C GLY A 62 13.23 -8.14 1.42
N LEU A 63 12.74 -7.68 2.58
CA LEU A 63 13.16 -6.41 3.18
C LEU A 63 14.65 -6.37 3.54
N LEU A 64 15.24 -7.53 3.84
CA LEU A 64 16.68 -7.65 4.09
C LEU A 64 17.49 -7.61 2.80
N GLN A 65 16.89 -7.86 1.64
CA GLN A 65 17.58 -7.82 0.34
C GLN A 65 17.80 -6.40 -0.16
N ASP A 66 16.84 -5.51 0.11
CA ASP A 66 16.83 -4.11 -0.32
C ASP A 66 17.75 -3.24 0.55
N LEU A 67 19.01 -3.67 0.76
CA LEU A 67 20.06 -3.04 1.59
C LEU A 67 20.50 -1.63 1.11
N GLY A 68 19.62 -0.85 0.50
CA GLY A 68 19.93 0.45 -0.07
C GLY A 68 20.85 0.38 -1.30
N LEU A 69 21.15 -0.81 -1.81
CA LEU A 69 22.06 -1.02 -2.95
C LEU A 69 21.56 -0.31 -4.22
N GLN A 70 20.26 -0.37 -4.49
CA GLN A 70 19.64 0.40 -5.58
C GLN A 70 19.78 1.91 -5.37
N GLN A 71 19.58 2.38 -4.13
CA GLN A 71 19.71 3.79 -3.79
C GLN A 71 21.16 4.28 -3.90
N ALA A 72 22.13 3.44 -3.55
CA ALA A 72 23.56 3.75 -3.70
C ALA A 72 23.93 3.99 -5.18
N VAL A 73 23.40 3.17 -6.09
CA VAL A 73 23.57 3.36 -7.55
C VAL A 73 22.90 4.63 -8.05
N ILE A 74 21.71 4.98 -7.52
CA ILE A 74 20.97 6.18 -7.94
C ILE A 74 21.64 7.47 -7.43
N GLN A 75 22.10 7.49 -6.19
CA GLN A 75 22.55 8.72 -5.51
C GLN A 75 24.02 9.10 -5.80
N ARG A 76 24.91 8.16 -6.12
CA ARG A 76 26.33 8.46 -6.38
C ARG A 76 26.47 9.37 -7.61
N LYS A 77 27.17 10.50 -7.51
CA LYS A 77 27.38 11.38 -8.67
C LYS A 77 28.13 10.69 -9.81
N GLU A 78 29.20 9.97 -9.47
CA GLU A 78 30.01 9.19 -10.41
C GLU A 78 30.03 7.73 -9.95
N ILE A 79 29.73 6.82 -10.87
CA ILE A 79 29.81 5.38 -10.64
C ILE A 79 30.52 4.75 -11.84
N ASP A 80 31.60 4.03 -11.57
CA ASP A 80 32.33 3.32 -12.62
C ASP A 80 31.77 1.90 -12.85
N GLN A 81 32.19 1.26 -13.94
CA GLN A 81 31.75 -0.10 -14.26
C GLN A 81 32.13 -1.11 -13.16
N ARG A 82 33.26 -0.89 -12.45
CA ARG A 82 33.72 -1.78 -11.37
C ARG A 82 32.76 -1.74 -10.19
N GLN A 83 32.30 -0.55 -9.81
CA GLN A 83 31.32 -0.31 -8.76
C GLN A 83 29.94 -0.87 -9.14
N LEU A 84 29.53 -0.74 -10.41
CA LEU A 84 28.29 -1.37 -10.88
C LEU A 84 28.34 -2.90 -10.78
N ASN A 85 29.45 -3.52 -11.18
CA ASN A 85 29.65 -4.96 -11.03
C ASN A 85 29.69 -5.38 -9.55
N GLN A 86 30.34 -4.60 -8.70
CA GLN A 86 30.37 -4.83 -7.26
C GLN A 86 28.96 -4.87 -6.68
N VAL A 87 28.15 -3.86 -6.98
CA VAL A 87 26.77 -3.79 -6.52
C VAL A 87 25.95 -4.95 -7.08
N PHE A 88 26.10 -5.28 -8.37
CA PHE A 88 25.38 -6.39 -8.99
C PHE A 88 25.69 -7.74 -8.34
N TRP A 89 26.96 -8.08 -8.18
CA TRP A 89 27.37 -9.36 -7.58
C TRP A 89 27.02 -9.41 -6.09
N LEU A 90 27.12 -8.29 -5.39
CA LEU A 90 26.64 -8.20 -4.01
C LEU A 90 25.13 -8.42 -3.93
N SER A 91 24.34 -7.79 -4.79
CA SER A 91 22.90 -8.03 -4.90
C SER A 91 22.59 -9.49 -5.25
N ALA A 92 23.35 -10.12 -6.15
CA ALA A 92 23.20 -11.52 -6.50
C ALA A 92 23.44 -12.45 -5.30
N VAL A 93 24.52 -12.20 -4.54
CA VAL A 93 24.84 -12.97 -3.32
C VAL A 93 23.79 -12.76 -2.24
N VAL A 94 23.36 -11.52 -2.01
CA VAL A 94 22.27 -11.21 -1.06
C VAL A 94 20.96 -11.89 -1.50
N GLY A 95 20.68 -11.89 -2.80
CA GLY A 95 19.57 -12.58 -3.44
C GLY A 95 19.57 -14.08 -3.15
N LEU A 96 20.72 -14.72 -3.40
CA LEU A 96 20.93 -16.15 -3.18
C LEU A 96 20.86 -16.51 -1.68
N CYS A 97 21.50 -15.73 -0.81
CA CYS A 97 21.45 -15.93 0.63
C CYS A 97 20.02 -15.81 1.17
N ALA A 98 19.27 -14.81 0.73
CA ALA A 98 17.87 -14.64 1.09
C ALA A 98 17.00 -15.81 0.60
N GLY A 99 17.20 -16.26 -0.64
CA GLY A 99 16.54 -17.45 -1.17
C GLY A 99 16.87 -18.72 -0.36
N ALA A 100 18.14 -18.90 -0.01
CA ALA A 100 18.59 -20.00 0.84
C ALA A 100 18.00 -19.93 2.26
N VAL A 101 17.92 -18.74 2.86
CA VAL A 101 17.26 -18.52 4.16
C VAL A 101 15.78 -18.92 4.08
N VAL A 102 15.05 -18.47 3.05
CA VAL A 102 13.64 -18.88 2.86
C VAL A 102 13.52 -20.39 2.70
N ALA A 103 14.42 -21.02 1.93
CA ALA A 103 14.43 -22.47 1.77
C ALA A 103 14.73 -23.23 3.07
N CYS A 104 15.70 -22.76 3.87
CA CYS A 104 16.01 -23.32 5.18
C CYS A 104 14.90 -23.12 6.21
N LEU A 105 14.07 -22.08 6.05
CA LEU A 105 12.89 -21.84 6.88
C LEU A 105 11.70 -22.74 6.50
N ALA A 106 11.67 -23.34 5.30
CA ALA A 106 10.56 -24.18 4.84
C ALA A 106 10.17 -25.31 5.82
N PRO A 107 11.10 -26.13 6.38
CA PRO A 107 10.74 -27.12 7.40
C PRO A 107 10.08 -26.52 8.64
N ALA A 108 10.60 -25.37 9.11
CA ALA A 108 10.05 -24.69 10.28
C ALA A 108 8.65 -24.14 10.01
N ILE A 109 8.40 -23.62 8.80
CA ILE A 109 7.08 -23.14 8.36
C ILE A 109 6.09 -24.29 8.29
N VAL A 110 6.48 -25.43 7.71
CA VAL A 110 5.64 -26.63 7.65
C VAL A 110 5.28 -27.11 9.05
N ALA A 111 6.27 -27.21 9.95
CA ALA A 111 6.04 -27.59 11.34
C ALA A 111 5.15 -26.58 12.09
N PHE A 112 5.32 -25.29 11.81
CA PHE A 112 4.54 -24.22 12.42
C PHE A 112 3.08 -24.25 11.95
N TYR A 113 2.79 -24.33 10.65
CA TYR A 113 1.41 -24.34 10.15
C TYR A 113 0.75 -25.72 10.15
N GLY A 114 1.53 -26.80 10.21
CA GLY A 114 1.02 -28.18 10.17
C GLY A 114 0.57 -28.66 8.78
N ASP A 115 1.01 -28.00 7.70
CA ASP A 115 0.61 -28.31 6.32
C ASP A 115 1.83 -28.51 5.40
N GLN A 116 1.96 -29.71 4.83
CA GLN A 116 3.08 -30.08 3.94
C GLN A 116 3.09 -29.28 2.63
N ARG A 117 1.95 -28.76 2.18
CA ARG A 117 1.88 -27.92 0.96
C ARG A 117 2.71 -26.65 1.10
N MET A 118 2.92 -26.16 2.32
CA MET A 118 3.73 -24.97 2.61
C MET A 118 5.18 -25.14 2.15
N TRP A 119 5.72 -26.36 2.16
CA TRP A 119 7.09 -26.64 1.73
C TRP A 119 7.34 -26.15 0.30
N GLY A 120 6.48 -26.59 -0.64
CA GLY A 120 6.59 -26.24 -2.05
C GLY A 120 6.39 -24.75 -2.30
N ILE A 121 5.40 -24.14 -1.61
CA ILE A 121 5.09 -22.70 -1.71
C ILE A 121 6.26 -21.85 -1.21
N THR A 122 6.85 -22.20 -0.06
CA THR A 122 8.01 -21.49 0.49
C THR A 122 9.21 -21.60 -0.43
N LEU A 123 9.55 -22.79 -0.93
CA LEU A 123 10.67 -22.96 -1.86
C LEU A 123 10.49 -22.17 -3.15
N ALA A 124 9.30 -22.25 -3.76
CA ALA A 124 9.02 -21.53 -5.00
C ALA A 124 8.99 -20.00 -4.80
N SER A 125 8.68 -19.52 -3.59
CA SER A 125 8.76 -18.10 -3.25
C SER A 125 10.18 -17.55 -3.13
N ALA A 126 11.21 -18.40 -3.13
CA ALA A 126 12.61 -17.96 -3.22
C ALA A 126 12.98 -17.46 -4.63
N VAL A 127 12.26 -17.90 -5.67
CA VAL A 127 12.53 -17.53 -7.07
C VAL A 127 12.39 -16.02 -7.29
N PRO A 128 11.27 -15.36 -6.92
CA PRO A 128 11.16 -13.89 -7.02
C PRO A 128 12.25 -13.13 -6.28
N LEU A 129 12.68 -13.61 -5.11
CA LEU A 129 13.73 -12.99 -4.30
C LEU A 129 15.08 -12.99 -5.02
N LEU A 130 15.43 -14.09 -5.69
CA LEU A 130 16.67 -14.21 -6.45
C LEU A 130 16.64 -13.31 -7.70
N PHE A 131 15.63 -13.45 -8.54
CA PHE A 131 15.53 -12.71 -9.80
C PHE A 131 15.29 -11.22 -9.58
N GLY A 132 14.53 -10.84 -8.54
CA GLY A 132 14.36 -9.45 -8.15
C GLY A 132 15.68 -8.79 -7.73
N SER A 133 16.54 -9.52 -7.02
CA SER A 133 17.86 -9.03 -6.62
C SER A 133 18.79 -8.83 -7.83
N LEU A 134 18.73 -9.72 -8.82
CA LEU A 134 19.47 -9.55 -10.09
C LEU A 134 18.95 -8.37 -10.91
N ALA A 135 17.64 -8.13 -10.88
CA ALA A 135 17.02 -7.02 -11.61
C ALA A 135 17.32 -5.65 -10.98
N ALA A 136 17.82 -5.62 -9.74
CA ALA A 136 18.05 -4.40 -8.98
C ALA A 136 18.95 -3.38 -9.70
N VAL A 137 20.07 -3.81 -10.27
CA VAL A 137 21.04 -2.91 -10.94
C VAL A 137 20.50 -2.39 -12.28
N PRO A 138 19.98 -3.22 -13.22
CA PRO A 138 19.35 -2.72 -14.43
C PRO A 138 18.25 -1.69 -14.16
N LEU A 139 17.36 -1.96 -13.19
CA LEU A 139 16.29 -1.03 -12.83
C LEU A 139 16.82 0.25 -12.19
N ALA A 140 17.85 0.15 -11.34
CA ALA A 140 18.52 1.33 -10.76
C ALA A 140 19.20 2.18 -11.84
N LEU A 141 19.80 1.59 -12.87
CA LEU A 141 20.38 2.31 -14.01
C LEU A 141 19.31 3.04 -14.81
N MET A 142 18.16 2.41 -15.08
CA MET A 142 17.03 3.08 -15.75
C MET A 142 16.52 4.28 -14.92
N ASN A 143 16.41 4.11 -13.61
CA ASN A 143 16.01 5.19 -12.69
C ASN A 143 17.04 6.33 -12.67
N ARG A 144 18.33 5.99 -12.54
CA ARG A 144 19.45 6.94 -12.58
C ARG A 144 19.49 7.75 -13.86
N HIS A 145 19.25 7.12 -15.01
CA HIS A 145 19.21 7.79 -16.31
C HIS A 145 17.88 8.49 -16.61
N LEU A 146 16.99 8.62 -15.62
CA LEU A 146 15.67 9.26 -15.73
C LEU A 146 14.79 8.64 -16.82
N GLN A 147 14.97 7.35 -17.12
CA GLN A 147 14.20 6.59 -18.12
C GLN A 147 12.85 6.13 -17.54
N PHE A 148 12.11 7.04 -16.89
CA PHE A 148 10.87 6.73 -16.18
C PHE A 148 9.80 6.08 -17.06
N GLY A 149 9.74 6.45 -18.35
CA GLY A 149 8.83 5.82 -19.30
C GLY A 149 9.15 4.34 -19.56
N GLN A 150 10.44 4.00 -19.67
CA GLN A 150 10.87 2.61 -19.83
C GLN A 150 10.71 1.82 -18.54
N LEU A 151 10.94 2.46 -17.38
CA LEU A 151 10.69 1.86 -16.07
C LEU A 151 9.21 1.54 -15.88
N ALA A 152 8.33 2.49 -16.22
CA ALA A 152 6.88 2.30 -16.18
C ALA A 152 6.41 1.21 -17.17
N LEU A 153 7.00 1.14 -18.36
CA LEU A 153 6.73 0.09 -19.33
C LEU A 153 7.17 -1.29 -18.81
N ASN A 154 8.37 -1.39 -18.22
CA ASN A 154 8.86 -2.62 -17.60
C ASN A 154 7.92 -3.11 -16.49
N ASP A 155 7.53 -2.22 -15.58
CA ASP A 155 6.56 -2.50 -14.52
C ASP A 155 5.21 -3.01 -15.07
N THR A 156 4.75 -2.38 -16.15
CA THR A 156 3.48 -2.71 -16.81
C THR A 156 3.51 -4.08 -17.48
N ILE A 157 4.56 -4.35 -18.28
CA ILE A 157 4.75 -5.64 -18.95
C ILE A 157 4.88 -6.75 -17.91
N THR A 158 5.68 -6.52 -16.87
CA THR A 158 5.87 -7.47 -15.79
C THR A 158 4.55 -7.82 -15.10
N ALA A 159 3.77 -6.81 -14.72
CA ALA A 159 2.46 -7.01 -14.09
C ALA A 159 1.47 -7.75 -15.01
N ALA A 160 1.44 -7.40 -16.29
CA ALA A 160 0.55 -8.03 -17.28
C ALA A 160 0.93 -9.50 -17.53
N VAL A 161 2.21 -9.79 -17.77
CA VAL A 161 2.69 -11.17 -18.00
C VAL A 161 2.54 -12.01 -16.74
N GLY A 162 2.80 -11.45 -15.56
CA GLY A 162 2.54 -12.11 -14.28
C GLY A 162 1.08 -12.47 -14.06
N LEU A 163 0.16 -11.53 -14.34
CA LEU A 163 -1.28 -11.80 -14.30
C LEU A 163 -1.67 -12.89 -15.30
N LEU A 164 -1.19 -12.82 -16.53
CA LEU A 164 -1.47 -13.84 -17.55
C LEU A 164 -0.96 -15.22 -17.13
N ALA A 165 0.26 -15.32 -16.60
CA ALA A 165 0.80 -16.57 -16.07
C ALA A 165 -0.03 -17.11 -14.90
N THR A 166 -0.47 -16.23 -13.99
CA THR A 166 -1.33 -16.62 -12.85
C THR A 166 -2.70 -17.09 -13.35
N ALA A 167 -3.35 -16.33 -14.22
CA ALA A 167 -4.69 -16.62 -14.70
C ALA A 167 -4.72 -17.89 -15.57
N THR A 168 -3.72 -18.11 -16.41
CA THR A 168 -3.60 -19.33 -17.23
C THR A 168 -3.35 -20.56 -16.36
N ALA A 169 -2.44 -20.47 -15.38
CA ALA A 169 -2.23 -21.55 -14.42
C ALA A 169 -3.48 -21.85 -13.59
N ALA A 170 -4.21 -20.81 -13.15
CA ALA A 170 -5.46 -20.97 -12.41
C ALA A 170 -6.55 -21.62 -13.29
N TYR A 171 -6.67 -21.22 -14.55
CA TYR A 171 -7.61 -21.81 -15.51
C TYR A 171 -7.35 -23.29 -15.77
N TRP A 172 -6.08 -23.73 -15.74
CA TRP A 172 -5.70 -25.14 -15.87
C TRP A 172 -5.80 -25.93 -14.56
N GLY A 173 -6.33 -25.33 -13.49
CA GLY A 173 -6.57 -26.02 -12.22
C GLY A 173 -5.32 -26.24 -11.37
N LEU A 174 -4.25 -25.45 -11.55
CA LEU A 174 -3.04 -25.56 -10.73
C LEU A 174 -3.24 -25.06 -9.27
N GLY A 175 -4.42 -24.54 -8.92
CA GLY A 175 -4.76 -24.09 -7.57
C GLY A 175 -3.77 -23.04 -7.05
N TYR A 176 -3.31 -23.20 -5.81
CA TYR A 176 -2.33 -22.30 -5.17
C TYR A 176 -1.02 -22.12 -5.96
N TRP A 177 -0.60 -23.08 -6.80
CA TRP A 177 0.63 -22.92 -7.61
C TRP A 177 0.52 -21.76 -8.59
N SER A 178 -0.68 -21.45 -9.07
CA SER A 178 -0.92 -20.30 -9.95
C SER A 178 -0.45 -18.99 -9.30
N LEU A 179 -0.75 -18.81 -8.00
CA LEU A 179 -0.44 -17.62 -7.22
C LEU A 179 1.06 -17.46 -6.91
N VAL A 180 1.83 -18.55 -6.99
CA VAL A 180 3.29 -18.53 -6.78
C VAL A 180 4.04 -18.36 -8.11
N LEU A 181 3.54 -18.96 -9.19
CA LEU A 181 4.12 -18.86 -10.53
C LEU A 181 4.07 -17.43 -11.08
N GLY A 182 2.97 -16.71 -10.86
CA GLY A 182 2.81 -15.32 -11.34
C GLY A 182 3.93 -14.36 -10.92
N PRO A 183 4.22 -14.24 -9.60
CA PRO A 183 5.33 -13.46 -9.09
C PRO A 183 6.71 -13.95 -9.59
N ALA A 184 6.90 -15.27 -9.74
CA ALA A 184 8.15 -15.82 -10.24
C ALA A 184 8.39 -15.43 -11.72
N VAL A 185 7.38 -15.61 -12.57
CA VAL A 185 7.41 -15.18 -13.98
C VAL A 185 7.61 -13.67 -14.07
N SER A 186 6.90 -12.90 -13.25
CA SER A 186 7.08 -11.44 -13.16
C SER A 186 8.55 -11.07 -12.90
N ALA A 187 9.19 -11.68 -11.90
CA ALA A 187 10.57 -11.35 -11.54
C ALA A 187 11.56 -11.67 -12.67
N VAL A 188 11.36 -12.80 -13.38
CA VAL A 188 12.18 -13.18 -14.54
C VAL A 188 11.99 -12.20 -15.69
N VAL A 189 10.74 -11.83 -16.00
CA VAL A 189 10.41 -10.86 -17.06
C VAL A 189 10.99 -9.49 -16.75
N ALA A 190 10.90 -9.03 -15.49
CA ALA A 190 11.46 -7.76 -15.06
C ALA A 190 12.98 -7.71 -15.25
N LEU A 191 13.68 -8.80 -14.91
CA LEU A 191 15.12 -8.92 -15.15
C LEU A 191 15.44 -8.87 -16.64
N ALA A 192 14.75 -9.69 -17.45
CA ALA A 192 14.99 -9.79 -18.88
C ALA A 192 14.73 -8.44 -19.59
N ALA A 193 13.59 -7.81 -19.33
CA ALA A 193 13.24 -6.52 -19.91
C ALA A 193 14.19 -5.40 -19.42
N GLY A 194 14.57 -5.39 -18.14
CA GLY A 194 15.57 -4.46 -17.62
C GLY A 194 16.94 -4.58 -18.31
N TRP A 195 17.41 -5.81 -18.56
CA TRP A 195 18.65 -6.04 -19.31
C TRP A 195 18.55 -5.67 -20.79
N LEU A 196 17.43 -5.98 -21.44
CA LEU A 196 17.21 -5.62 -22.85
C LEU A 196 17.25 -4.10 -23.07
N VAL A 197 16.71 -3.35 -22.10
CA VAL A 197 16.67 -1.88 -22.14
C VAL A 197 18.03 -1.27 -21.82
N THR A 198 18.65 -1.68 -20.71
CA THR A 198 19.93 -1.09 -20.28
C THR A 198 21.11 -1.54 -21.13
N ARG A 199 21.03 -2.73 -21.74
CA ARG A 199 22.11 -3.41 -22.48
C ARG A 199 23.41 -3.51 -21.71
N TRP A 200 23.33 -3.36 -20.39
CA TRP A 200 24.46 -3.44 -19.48
C TRP A 200 24.70 -4.91 -19.14
N THR A 201 25.95 -5.36 -19.25
CA THR A 201 26.33 -6.73 -18.89
C THR A 201 27.31 -6.70 -17.72
N PRO A 202 27.08 -7.54 -16.69
CA PRO A 202 28.01 -7.64 -15.58
C PRO A 202 29.33 -8.25 -16.08
N SER A 203 30.47 -7.66 -15.69
CA SER A 203 31.77 -8.30 -15.84
C SER A 203 32.24 -8.91 -14.50
N TRP A 204 33.43 -9.53 -14.50
CA TRP A 204 33.91 -10.35 -13.38
C TRP A 204 33.80 -9.65 -12.01
N PRO A 205 33.41 -10.39 -10.95
CA PRO A 205 33.22 -9.83 -9.62
C PRO A 205 34.51 -9.21 -9.09
N ASN A 206 34.39 -8.01 -8.52
CA ASN A 206 35.43 -7.42 -7.71
C ASN A 206 34.98 -7.48 -6.24
N LEU A 207 35.63 -8.29 -5.41
CA LEU A 207 35.16 -8.59 -4.04
C LEU A 207 35.49 -7.51 -3.00
N LYS A 208 36.03 -6.35 -3.41
CA LYS A 208 36.26 -5.24 -2.47
C LYS A 208 34.94 -4.58 -2.08
N ILE A 209 34.44 -4.93 -0.90
CA ILE A 209 33.23 -4.37 -0.29
C ILE A 209 33.56 -2.99 0.28
N ASP A 210 32.83 -1.96 -0.17
CA ASP A 210 32.86 -0.62 0.43
C ASP A 210 32.02 -0.64 1.72
N GLY A 211 32.68 -0.54 2.88
CA GLY A 211 32.05 -0.65 4.20
C GLY A 211 30.99 0.43 4.47
N ASP A 212 31.09 1.59 3.80
CA ASP A 212 30.14 2.69 3.95
C ASP A 212 28.78 2.36 3.31
N ILE A 213 28.77 1.58 2.22
CA ILE A 213 27.53 1.11 1.57
C ILE A 213 26.79 0.13 2.49
N PHE A 214 27.52 -0.74 3.20
CA PHE A 214 26.94 -1.72 4.11
C PHE A 214 26.33 -1.06 5.37
N ARG A 215 27.02 -0.10 5.97
CA ARG A 215 26.55 0.62 7.16
C ARG A 215 25.32 1.49 6.88
N PHE A 216 25.24 2.06 5.68
CA PHE A 216 24.05 2.81 5.23
C PHE A 216 22.83 1.89 5.09
N GLY A 217 23.00 0.74 4.42
CA GLY A 217 21.93 -0.25 4.24
C GLY A 217 21.39 -0.81 5.55
N ALA A 218 22.27 -1.19 6.47
CA ALA A 218 21.89 -1.81 7.75
C ALA A 218 21.00 -0.92 8.63
N ASN A 219 21.30 0.39 8.71
CA ASN A 219 20.52 1.33 9.51
C ASN A 219 19.11 1.56 8.94
N LEU A 220 18.95 1.51 7.62
CA LEU A 220 17.65 1.66 6.96
C LEU A 220 16.78 0.41 7.14
N THR A 221 17.39 -0.78 7.06
CA THR A 221 16.70 -2.06 7.24
C THR A 221 16.12 -2.22 8.64
N GLY A 222 16.85 -1.81 9.69
CA GLY A 222 16.41 -1.92 11.08
C GLY A 222 15.11 -1.14 11.39
N PHE A 223 14.90 0.02 10.78
CA PHE A 223 13.68 0.82 10.95
C PHE A 223 12.46 0.22 10.25
N ASN A 224 12.64 -0.38 9.07
CA ASN A 224 11.56 -1.00 8.32
C ASN A 224 11.07 -2.30 8.97
N LEU A 225 11.94 -2.99 9.71
CA LEU A 225 11.66 -4.29 10.33
C LEU A 225 10.54 -4.24 11.37
N VAL A 226 10.57 -3.25 12.27
CA VAL A 226 9.61 -3.11 13.37
C VAL A 226 8.20 -2.81 12.85
N ASN A 227 8.10 -1.94 11.85
CA ASN A 227 6.82 -1.60 11.21
C ASN A 227 6.27 -2.78 10.39
N PHE A 228 7.14 -3.58 9.78
CA PHE A 228 6.73 -4.72 8.97
C PHE A 228 6.11 -5.83 9.83
N LEU A 229 6.77 -6.25 10.92
CA LEU A 229 6.25 -7.30 11.79
C LEU A 229 4.84 -6.96 12.28
N SER A 230 4.66 -5.72 12.74
CA SER A 230 3.41 -5.22 13.30
C SER A 230 2.23 -5.28 12.32
N ARG A 231 2.50 -5.10 11.02
CA ARG A 231 1.48 -5.03 9.97
C ARG A 231 1.15 -6.36 9.29
N ASN A 232 1.93 -7.40 9.59
CA ASN A 232 1.74 -8.72 8.98
C ASN A 232 1.48 -9.82 10.02
N LEU A 233 1.48 -9.45 11.30
CA LEU A 233 1.26 -10.42 12.38
C LEU A 233 -0.18 -10.95 12.37
N ASP A 234 -1.15 -10.17 11.92
CA ASP A 234 -2.52 -10.62 11.62
C ASP A 234 -2.51 -11.83 10.69
N ASN A 235 -1.85 -11.74 9.54
CA ASN A 235 -1.81 -12.82 8.57
C ASN A 235 -1.14 -14.08 9.14
N ILE A 236 -0.05 -13.92 9.90
CA ILE A 236 0.65 -15.05 10.52
C ILE A 236 -0.24 -15.73 11.56
N LEU A 237 -0.88 -14.95 12.44
CA LEU A 237 -1.72 -15.45 13.52
C LEU A 237 -3.00 -16.11 13.00
N ILE A 238 -3.71 -15.47 12.07
CA ILE A 238 -4.91 -16.04 11.45
C ILE A 238 -4.55 -17.34 10.72
N GLY A 239 -3.47 -17.37 9.93
CA GLY A 239 -3.06 -18.61 9.24
C GLY A 239 -2.77 -19.77 10.19
N LYS A 240 -2.20 -19.50 11.37
CA LYS A 240 -1.86 -20.53 12.36
C LYS A 240 -3.06 -21.03 13.16
N TYR A 241 -3.91 -20.11 13.63
CA TYR A 241 -4.98 -20.43 14.59
C TYR A 241 -6.34 -20.64 13.93
N SER A 242 -6.62 -19.91 12.85
CA SER A 242 -7.87 -19.99 12.09
C SER A 242 -7.76 -20.82 10.79
N GLY A 243 -6.55 -21.13 10.36
CA GLY A 243 -6.28 -21.92 9.15
C GLY A 243 -6.31 -21.12 7.85
N ALA A 244 -6.00 -21.80 6.75
CA ALA A 244 -5.80 -21.18 5.44
C ALA A 244 -7.09 -20.56 4.88
N VAL A 245 -8.25 -21.20 5.01
CA VAL A 245 -9.51 -20.68 4.44
C VAL A 245 -9.88 -19.32 5.04
N GLU A 246 -9.86 -19.18 6.36
CA GLU A 246 -10.13 -17.90 7.04
C GLU A 246 -9.10 -16.84 6.68
N LEU A 247 -7.81 -17.20 6.60
CA LEU A 247 -6.78 -16.29 6.16
C LEU A 247 -7.00 -15.83 4.71
N GLY A 248 -7.47 -16.72 3.83
CA GLY A 248 -7.82 -16.39 2.46
C GLY A 248 -8.92 -15.33 2.40
N TYR A 249 -9.99 -15.48 3.21
CA TYR A 249 -11.03 -14.47 3.32
C TYR A 249 -10.49 -13.14 3.86
N TYR A 250 -9.65 -13.20 4.90
CA TYR A 250 -9.04 -12.02 5.49
C TYR A 250 -8.12 -11.27 4.51
N ASP A 251 -7.22 -11.97 3.83
CA ASP A 251 -6.29 -11.40 2.84
C ASP A 251 -7.04 -10.69 1.70
N ARG A 252 -8.14 -11.27 1.21
CA ARG A 252 -8.98 -10.63 0.18
C ARG A 252 -9.67 -9.38 0.69
N ALA A 253 -10.27 -9.42 1.87
CA ALA A 253 -10.89 -8.25 2.50
C ALA A 253 -9.87 -7.12 2.68
N TYR A 254 -8.69 -7.45 3.20
CA TYR A 254 -7.61 -6.51 3.47
C TYR A 254 -7.06 -5.85 2.20
N LYS A 255 -6.81 -6.64 1.15
CA LYS A 255 -6.34 -6.11 -0.15
C LYS A 255 -7.36 -5.22 -0.82
N LEU A 256 -8.64 -5.59 -0.79
CA LEU A 256 -9.72 -4.77 -1.34
C LEU A 256 -9.79 -3.40 -0.66
N LEU A 257 -9.58 -3.35 0.67
CA LEU A 257 -9.57 -2.10 1.44
C LEU A 257 -8.33 -1.24 1.19
N LEU A 258 -7.13 -1.84 1.23
CA LEU A 258 -5.88 -1.08 1.14
C LEU A 258 -5.64 -0.49 -0.24
N PHE A 259 -6.18 -1.11 -1.28
CA PHE A 259 -5.97 -0.69 -2.66
C PHE A 259 -6.27 0.80 -2.92
N PRO A 260 -7.46 1.35 -2.61
CA PRO A 260 -7.73 2.78 -2.77
C PRO A 260 -6.89 3.65 -1.84
N LEU A 261 -6.66 3.23 -0.59
CA LEU A 261 -5.92 4.00 0.42
C LEU A 261 -4.46 4.23 -0.01
N GLN A 262 -3.79 3.19 -0.52
CA GLN A 262 -2.38 3.28 -0.91
C GLN A 262 -2.19 4.13 -2.17
N ASN A 263 -3.08 3.97 -3.16
CA ASN A 263 -2.98 4.68 -4.45
C ASN A 263 -3.26 6.18 -4.33
N ILE A 264 -4.05 6.61 -3.34
CA ILE A 264 -4.33 8.03 -3.10
C ILE A 264 -3.26 8.66 -2.19
N ASN A 265 -2.86 7.98 -1.12
CA ASN A 265 -2.01 8.58 -0.08
C ASN A 265 -0.52 8.69 -0.47
N GLN A 266 0.02 7.72 -1.22
CA GLN A 266 1.44 7.74 -1.58
C GLN A 266 1.83 8.96 -2.45
N PRO A 267 1.12 9.28 -3.54
CA PRO A 267 1.43 10.48 -4.34
C PRO A 267 1.30 11.76 -3.50
N LEU A 268 0.27 11.83 -2.65
CA LEU A 268 0.04 12.98 -1.81
C LEU A 268 1.17 13.20 -0.80
N THR A 269 1.67 12.13 -0.18
CA THR A 269 2.83 12.18 0.72
C THR A 269 4.07 12.78 0.06
N ARG A 270 4.35 12.41 -1.21
CA ARG A 270 5.52 12.91 -1.96
C ARG A 270 5.47 14.42 -2.22
N ILE A 271 4.28 15.00 -2.29
CA ILE A 271 4.06 16.43 -2.53
C ILE A 271 3.99 17.19 -1.20
N MET A 272 3.23 16.66 -0.24
CA MET A 272 2.91 17.34 1.00
C MET A 272 4.11 17.44 1.93
N VAL A 273 4.94 16.41 2.05
CA VAL A 273 6.10 16.46 2.97
C VAL A 273 7.10 17.56 2.59
N PRO A 274 7.56 17.69 1.33
CA PRO A 274 8.43 18.81 0.94
C PRO A 274 7.77 20.18 1.07
N LEU A 275 6.49 20.29 0.70
CA LEU A 275 5.74 21.56 0.79
C LEU A 275 5.65 22.04 2.24
N LEU A 276 5.19 21.16 3.14
CA LEU A 276 5.01 21.45 4.56
C LEU A 276 6.35 21.70 5.26
N SER A 277 7.42 21.00 4.86
CA SER A 277 8.77 21.24 5.40
C SER A 277 9.31 22.62 5.06
N ARG A 278 8.95 23.21 3.91
CA ARG A 278 9.38 24.59 3.55
C ARG A 278 8.70 25.68 4.37
N ILE A 279 7.52 25.38 4.93
CA ILE A 279 6.70 26.34 5.68
C ILE A 279 6.55 25.95 7.15
N HIS A 280 7.39 25.03 7.65
CA HIS A 280 7.25 24.45 8.99
C HIS A 280 7.36 25.47 10.13
N GLU A 281 8.08 26.59 9.91
CA GLU A 281 8.19 27.70 10.86
C GLU A 281 6.90 28.54 10.95
N ASP A 282 6.19 28.71 9.83
CA ASP A 282 4.90 29.41 9.78
C ASP A 282 3.76 28.47 10.21
N LYS A 283 3.61 28.36 11.53
CA LYS A 283 2.65 27.46 12.18
C LYS A 283 1.23 27.61 11.65
N GLN A 284 0.76 28.85 11.47
CA GLN A 284 -0.61 29.09 11.04
C GLN A 284 -0.82 28.64 9.59
N ARG A 285 0.09 29.03 8.69
CA ARG A 285 0.02 28.61 7.29
C ARG A 285 0.19 27.11 7.12
N PHE A 286 1.06 26.48 7.92
CA PHE A 286 1.20 25.02 7.97
C PHE A 286 -0.11 24.35 8.33
N ARG A 287 -0.76 24.77 9.43
CA ARG A 287 -2.03 24.21 9.89
C ARG A 287 -3.09 24.36 8.81
N ASP A 288 -3.22 25.53 8.22
CA ASP A 288 -4.26 25.82 7.22
C ASP A 288 -4.12 24.93 5.98
N ILE A 289 -2.88 24.76 5.48
CA ILE A 289 -2.60 23.89 4.33
C ILE A 289 -2.85 22.42 4.71
N TYR A 290 -2.35 21.96 5.85
CA TYR A 290 -2.54 20.58 6.29
C TYR A 290 -4.02 20.22 6.46
N VAL A 291 -4.77 21.04 7.22
CA VAL A 291 -6.19 20.82 7.51
C VAL A 291 -7.01 20.86 6.22
N ARG A 292 -6.73 21.81 5.32
CA ARG A 292 -7.39 21.89 4.01
C ARG A 292 -7.14 20.64 3.17
N THR A 293 -5.90 20.20 3.06
CA THR A 293 -5.56 18.97 2.32
C THR A 293 -6.25 17.76 2.93
N ASN A 294 -6.30 17.67 4.26
CA ASN A 294 -6.92 16.54 4.94
C ASN A 294 -8.46 16.54 4.78
N TRP A 295 -9.11 17.71 4.73
CA TRP A 295 -10.53 17.83 4.35
C TRP A 295 -10.78 17.32 2.94
N LEU A 296 -9.97 17.74 1.96
CA LEU A 296 -10.11 17.28 0.57
C LEU A 296 -9.89 15.77 0.45
N LEU A 297 -8.88 15.25 1.12
CA LEU A 297 -8.62 13.81 1.18
C LEU A 297 -9.80 13.06 1.79
N ALA A 298 -10.34 13.56 2.90
CA ALA A 298 -11.45 12.91 3.60
C ALA A 298 -12.73 12.88 2.76
N VAL A 299 -13.07 13.96 2.02
CA VAL A 299 -14.21 13.98 1.07
C VAL A 299 -14.10 12.90 0.01
N ILE A 300 -12.90 12.70 -0.51
CA ILE A 300 -12.67 11.76 -1.61
C ILE A 300 -12.71 10.33 -1.08
N THR A 301 -12.08 10.08 0.08
CA THR A 301 -11.81 8.72 0.56
C THR A 301 -12.86 8.19 1.52
N MET A 302 -13.30 8.96 2.51
CA MET A 302 -14.15 8.45 3.60
C MET A 302 -15.57 8.08 3.13
N PRO A 303 -16.29 8.91 2.34
CA PRO A 303 -17.58 8.51 1.79
C PRO A 303 -17.48 7.26 0.92
N GLY A 304 -16.43 7.13 0.11
CA GLY A 304 -16.20 5.94 -0.71
C GLY A 304 -15.99 4.68 0.13
N ILE A 305 -15.14 4.74 1.17
CA ILE A 305 -14.93 3.62 2.09
C ILE A 305 -16.22 3.30 2.85
N ALA A 306 -16.99 4.31 3.27
CA ALA A 306 -18.26 4.11 3.96
C ALA A 306 -19.31 3.45 3.07
N THR A 307 -19.39 3.83 1.78
CA THR A 307 -20.19 3.10 0.79
C THR A 307 -19.77 1.64 0.72
N LEU A 308 -18.47 1.37 0.49
CA LEU A 308 -17.97 -0.01 0.36
C LEU A 308 -18.22 -0.84 1.63
N THR A 309 -18.16 -0.21 2.80
CA THR A 309 -18.44 -0.83 4.10
C THR A 309 -19.92 -1.19 4.21
N LEU A 310 -20.80 -0.23 3.89
CA LEU A 310 -22.25 -0.38 3.97
C LEU A 310 -22.78 -1.43 2.99
N THR A 311 -22.22 -1.48 1.77
CA THR A 311 -22.62 -2.42 0.72
C THR A 311 -21.63 -3.57 0.57
N SER A 312 -20.95 -3.95 1.65
CA SER A 312 -19.90 -4.98 1.64
C SER A 312 -20.35 -6.30 1.05
N GLU A 313 -21.57 -6.76 1.37
CA GLU A 313 -22.17 -7.97 0.80
C GLU A 313 -22.35 -7.87 -0.72
N GLN A 314 -22.93 -6.77 -1.21
CA GLN A 314 -23.17 -6.55 -2.64
C GLN A 314 -21.85 -6.40 -3.40
N VAL A 315 -20.88 -5.69 -2.83
CA VAL A 315 -19.55 -5.52 -3.41
C VAL A 315 -18.83 -6.87 -3.52
N VAL A 316 -18.84 -7.67 -2.46
CA VAL A 316 -18.20 -8.99 -2.46
C VAL A 316 -18.90 -9.95 -3.41
N ARG A 317 -20.23 -10.00 -3.41
CA ARG A 317 -21.00 -10.83 -4.35
C ARG A 317 -20.72 -10.43 -5.81
N LEU A 318 -20.73 -9.13 -6.12
CA LEU A 318 -20.49 -8.63 -7.46
C LEU A 318 -19.06 -8.91 -7.93
N LEU A 319 -18.06 -8.66 -7.08
CA LEU A 319 -16.65 -8.80 -7.47
C LEU A 319 -16.21 -10.26 -7.43
N PHE A 320 -16.40 -10.94 -6.31
CA PHE A 320 -15.82 -12.27 -6.05
C PHE A 320 -16.83 -13.41 -6.23
N GLY A 321 -18.12 -13.17 -6.02
CA GLY A 321 -19.20 -14.16 -6.13
C GLY A 321 -19.59 -14.80 -4.80
N GLU A 322 -20.62 -15.65 -4.84
CA GLU A 322 -21.27 -16.23 -3.64
C GLU A 322 -20.33 -17.05 -2.75
N ARG A 323 -19.32 -17.71 -3.34
CA ARG A 323 -18.32 -18.50 -2.60
C ARG A 323 -17.46 -17.66 -1.65
N TRP A 324 -17.47 -16.34 -1.82
CA TRP A 324 -16.65 -15.41 -1.07
C TRP A 324 -17.43 -14.60 -0.04
N MET A 325 -18.71 -14.91 0.21
CA MET A 325 -19.55 -14.10 1.10
C MET A 325 -19.00 -13.98 2.53
N ALA A 326 -18.18 -14.92 3.00
CA ALA A 326 -17.48 -14.80 4.28
C ALA A 326 -16.47 -13.63 4.34
N VAL A 327 -16.07 -13.07 3.19
CA VAL A 327 -15.25 -11.84 3.10
C VAL A 327 -16.06 -10.61 3.53
N ALA A 328 -17.36 -10.56 3.27
CA ALA A 328 -18.18 -9.38 3.50
C ALA A 328 -18.13 -8.85 4.94
N PRO A 329 -18.36 -9.65 6.00
CA PRO A 329 -18.28 -9.16 7.38
C PRO A 329 -16.86 -8.72 7.77
N ILE A 330 -15.82 -9.41 7.29
CA ILE A 330 -14.42 -9.02 7.54
C ILE A 330 -14.13 -7.68 6.87
N PHE A 331 -14.54 -7.52 5.61
CA PHE A 331 -14.37 -6.31 4.83
C PHE A 331 -15.12 -5.13 5.45
N ALA A 332 -16.33 -5.33 5.99
CA ALA A 332 -17.07 -4.29 6.69
C ALA A 332 -16.31 -3.78 7.93
N TRP A 333 -15.82 -4.68 8.79
CA TRP A 333 -15.04 -4.29 9.97
C TRP A 333 -13.73 -3.59 9.61
N LEU A 334 -13.01 -4.11 8.60
CA LEU A 334 -11.81 -3.47 8.09
C LEU A 334 -12.16 -2.10 7.47
N GLY A 335 -13.29 -1.95 6.79
CA GLY A 335 -13.79 -0.69 6.25
C GLY A 335 -13.98 0.40 7.32
N ILE A 336 -14.55 0.02 8.48
CA ILE A 336 -14.65 0.91 9.65
C ILE A 336 -13.26 1.37 10.11
N ALA A 337 -12.27 0.48 10.14
CA ALA A 337 -10.88 0.83 10.43
C ALA A 337 -10.24 1.69 9.31
N GLY A 338 -10.64 1.48 8.07
CA GLY A 338 -10.19 2.23 6.89
C GLY A 338 -10.59 3.70 6.94
N LEU A 339 -11.81 4.01 7.42
CA LEU A 339 -12.25 5.39 7.67
C LEU A 339 -11.24 6.12 8.58
N MET A 340 -10.89 5.51 9.71
CA MET A 340 -9.87 6.05 10.61
C MET A 340 -8.52 6.24 9.90
N GLN A 341 -8.10 5.27 9.10
CA GLN A 341 -6.78 5.23 8.48
C GLN A 341 -6.57 6.31 7.41
N SER A 342 -7.63 6.69 6.66
CA SER A 342 -7.58 7.75 5.65
C SER A 342 -6.98 9.05 6.18
N VAL A 343 -7.43 9.48 7.36
CA VAL A 343 -6.96 10.71 8.01
C VAL A 343 -5.77 10.45 8.92
N SER A 344 -5.70 9.31 9.61
CA SER A 344 -4.59 9.03 10.54
C SER A 344 -3.24 8.85 9.84
N SER A 345 -3.26 8.39 8.59
CA SER A 345 -2.03 8.15 7.82
C SER A 345 -1.29 9.42 7.39
N THR A 346 -1.95 10.58 7.37
CA THR A 346 -1.33 11.89 7.03
C THR A 346 -0.58 12.51 8.22
N THR A 347 -0.84 12.04 9.43
CA THR A 347 -0.22 12.54 10.67
C THR A 347 1.29 12.31 10.72
N GLY A 348 1.79 11.32 9.98
CA GLY A 348 3.22 11.12 9.75
C GLY A 348 3.91 12.35 9.18
N TRP A 349 3.23 13.12 8.32
CA TRP A 349 3.80 14.35 7.74
C TRP A 349 4.06 15.39 8.82
N ILE A 350 3.19 15.51 9.82
CA ILE A 350 3.36 16.44 10.94
C ILE A 350 4.63 16.06 11.70
N PHE A 351 4.78 14.79 12.10
CA PHE A 351 5.95 14.38 12.87
C PHE A 351 7.26 14.57 12.09
N ILE A 352 7.27 14.28 10.79
CA ILE A 352 8.44 14.43 9.92
C ILE A 352 8.80 15.91 9.76
N CYS A 353 7.86 16.76 9.35
CA CYS A 353 8.14 18.17 9.06
C CYS A 353 8.51 18.96 10.32
N GLN A 354 7.99 18.58 11.49
CA GLN A 354 8.32 19.20 12.78
C GLN A 354 9.59 18.62 13.43
N GLY A 355 10.30 17.71 12.77
CA GLY A 355 11.50 17.06 13.32
C GLY A 355 11.23 16.19 14.56
N LYS A 356 9.98 15.79 14.81
CA LYS A 356 9.56 14.98 15.97
C LYS A 356 9.59 13.49 15.66
N THR A 357 10.67 13.02 15.05
CA THR A 357 10.87 11.60 14.68
C THR A 357 10.88 10.67 15.89
N LYS A 358 11.38 11.12 17.05
CA LYS A 358 11.28 10.37 18.32
C LYS A 358 9.83 10.12 18.74
N THR A 359 8.96 11.13 18.63
CA THR A 359 7.53 10.99 18.92
C THR A 359 6.86 10.04 17.93
N MET A 360 7.22 10.14 16.65
CA MET A 360 6.74 9.21 15.61
C MET A 360 7.15 7.76 15.90
N PHE A 361 8.37 7.54 16.36
CA PHE A 361 8.87 6.21 16.73
C PHE A 361 8.12 5.63 17.93
N HIS A 362 7.96 6.40 19.02
CA HIS A 362 7.18 5.96 20.18
C HIS A 362 5.70 5.71 19.82
N TRP A 363 5.11 6.54 18.96
CA TRP A 363 3.78 6.30 18.41
C TRP A 363 3.72 4.98 17.63
N GLY A 364 4.74 4.70 16.81
CA GLY A 364 4.86 3.44 16.08
C GLY A 364 4.87 2.23 17.01
N ILE A 365 5.65 2.27 18.09
CA ILE A 365 5.69 1.21 19.10
C ILE A 365 4.33 1.05 19.79
N TYR A 366 3.73 2.14 20.26
CA TYR A 366 2.42 2.09 20.91
C TYR A 366 1.31 1.54 19.99
N SER A 367 1.25 2.04 18.76
CA SER A 367 0.30 1.60 17.75
C SER A 367 0.51 0.14 17.35
N SER A 368 1.77 -0.30 17.24
CA SER A 368 2.13 -1.70 17.02
C SER A 368 1.64 -2.59 18.15
N LEU A 369 2.00 -2.30 19.39
CA LEU A 369 1.65 -3.12 20.55
C LEU A 369 0.12 -3.22 20.73
N THR A 370 -0.60 -2.11 20.59
CA THR A 370 -2.06 -2.10 20.67
C THR A 370 -2.70 -2.87 19.52
N THR A 371 -2.15 -2.78 18.30
CA THR A 371 -2.61 -3.55 17.14
C THR A 371 -2.40 -5.05 17.36
N VAL A 372 -1.20 -5.46 17.78
CA VAL A 372 -0.89 -6.87 18.09
C VAL A 372 -1.77 -7.40 19.21
N ALA A 373 -1.96 -6.64 20.30
CA ALA A 373 -2.85 -7.03 21.38
C ALA A 373 -4.30 -7.21 20.89
N SER A 374 -4.78 -6.29 20.04
CA SER A 374 -6.11 -6.41 19.45
C SER A 374 -6.26 -7.65 18.56
N PHE A 375 -5.22 -8.00 17.81
CA PHE A 375 -5.24 -9.22 17.00
C PHE A 375 -5.32 -10.46 17.89
N ILE A 376 -4.49 -10.54 18.94
CA ILE A 376 -4.51 -11.66 19.89
C ILE A 376 -5.89 -11.82 20.55
N VAL A 377 -6.49 -10.71 21.00
CA VAL A 377 -7.85 -10.74 21.56
C VAL A 377 -8.86 -11.17 20.50
N GLY A 378 -8.79 -10.62 19.30
CA GLY A 378 -9.70 -10.92 18.20
C GLY A 378 -9.65 -12.36 17.68
N LEU A 379 -8.50 -13.04 17.80
CA LEU A 379 -8.32 -14.43 17.34
C LEU A 379 -9.34 -15.41 17.94
N HIS A 380 -9.86 -15.14 19.14
CA HIS A 380 -10.87 -15.99 19.78
C HIS A 380 -12.17 -16.09 18.95
N TRP A 381 -12.43 -15.12 18.07
CA TRP A 381 -13.59 -15.09 17.16
C TRP A 381 -13.17 -15.18 15.69
N GLY A 382 -11.99 -15.74 15.41
CA GLY A 382 -11.46 -15.93 14.06
C GLY A 382 -11.17 -14.62 13.32
N ALA A 383 -11.13 -14.68 11.99
CA ALA A 383 -10.77 -13.54 11.15
C ALA A 383 -11.70 -12.32 11.31
N ILE A 384 -13.00 -12.53 11.54
CA ILE A 384 -13.96 -11.44 11.82
C ILE A 384 -13.64 -10.77 13.15
N GLY A 385 -13.33 -11.55 14.18
CA GLY A 385 -12.90 -11.06 15.49
C GLY A 385 -11.64 -10.20 15.41
N VAL A 386 -10.64 -10.64 14.65
CA VAL A 386 -9.41 -9.88 14.41
C VAL A 386 -9.71 -8.53 13.75
N ALA A 387 -10.54 -8.51 12.71
CA ALA A 387 -10.95 -7.28 12.03
C ALA A 387 -11.72 -6.33 12.97
N ALA A 388 -12.67 -6.86 13.75
CA ALA A 388 -13.47 -6.09 14.69
C ALA A 388 -12.61 -5.51 15.82
N ALA A 389 -11.76 -6.32 16.45
CA ALA A 389 -10.87 -5.88 17.51
C ALA A 389 -9.87 -4.82 17.03
N TYR A 390 -9.38 -4.95 15.79
CA TYR A 390 -8.54 -3.93 15.16
C TYR A 390 -9.29 -2.61 14.98
N ALA A 391 -10.51 -2.64 14.44
CA ALA A 391 -11.32 -1.44 14.26
C ALA A 391 -11.65 -0.76 15.60
N ILE A 392 -12.12 -1.53 16.58
CA ILE A 392 -12.52 -1.04 17.91
C ILE A 392 -11.32 -0.45 18.64
N SER A 393 -10.18 -1.15 18.71
CA SER A 393 -8.95 -0.63 19.33
C SER A 393 -8.41 0.61 18.61
N GLY A 394 -8.66 0.72 17.30
CA GLY A 394 -8.39 1.91 16.49
C GLY A 394 -9.05 3.15 17.07
N TYR A 395 -10.36 3.12 17.18
CA TYR A 395 -11.12 4.27 17.71
C TYR A 395 -10.97 4.46 19.21
N ALA A 396 -10.92 3.38 19.99
CA ALA A 396 -10.88 3.46 21.45
C ALA A 396 -9.51 3.90 22.00
N LEU A 397 -8.41 3.40 21.41
CA LEU A 397 -7.06 3.59 21.96
C LEU A 397 -6.20 4.48 21.07
N ARG A 398 -6.17 4.20 19.76
CA ARG A 398 -5.21 4.82 18.83
C ARG A 398 -5.61 6.24 18.45
N VAL A 399 -6.87 6.50 18.11
CA VAL A 399 -7.35 7.84 17.72
C VAL A 399 -7.15 8.89 18.83
N PRO A 400 -7.54 8.65 20.09
CA PRO A 400 -7.40 9.64 21.16
C PRO A 400 -5.93 9.94 21.47
N VAL A 401 -5.08 8.90 21.53
CA VAL A 401 -3.64 9.07 21.77
C VAL A 401 -3.00 9.83 20.62
N LEU A 402 -3.33 9.51 19.38
CA LEU A 402 -2.81 10.23 18.21
C LEU A 402 -3.24 11.70 18.21
N ALA A 403 -4.50 11.99 18.53
CA ALA A 403 -5.00 13.35 18.65
C ALA A 403 -4.25 14.15 19.75
N ALA A 404 -3.99 13.53 20.90
CA ALA A 404 -3.22 14.14 21.99
C ALA A 404 -1.75 14.40 21.59
N LEU A 405 -1.12 13.47 20.86
CA LEU A 405 0.25 13.63 20.38
C LEU A 405 0.36 14.74 19.34
N ILE A 406 -0.58 14.84 18.41
CA ILE A 406 -0.62 15.90 17.39
C ILE A 406 -0.72 17.28 18.06
N HIS A 407 -1.60 17.41 19.05
CA HIS A 407 -1.77 18.66 19.80
C HIS A 407 -0.50 19.11 20.52
N ARG A 408 0.33 18.16 21.00
CA ARG A 408 1.62 18.46 21.65
C ARG A 408 2.75 18.79 20.69
N VAL A 409 2.72 18.22 19.47
CA VAL A 409 3.87 18.25 18.55
C VAL A 409 3.95 19.54 17.73
N GLY A 410 2.83 20.21 17.45
CA GLY A 410 2.92 21.33 16.54
C GLY A 410 1.63 22.09 16.28
N PRO A 411 1.50 22.66 15.07
CA PRO A 411 0.51 23.69 14.78
C PRO A 411 -0.92 23.17 14.60
N VAL A 412 -1.09 21.87 14.35
CA VAL A 412 -2.41 21.25 14.16
C VAL A 412 -2.95 20.83 15.52
N THR A 413 -4.21 21.13 15.79
CA THR A 413 -4.84 20.80 17.07
C THR A 413 -5.54 19.45 17.04
N ALA A 414 -5.77 18.85 18.22
CA ALA A 414 -6.61 17.66 18.34
C ALA A 414 -8.03 17.90 17.78
N GLY A 415 -8.57 19.12 17.95
CA GLY A 415 -9.88 19.51 17.42
C GLY A 415 -9.93 19.50 15.90
N ASP A 416 -8.87 19.91 15.22
CA ASP A 416 -8.81 19.86 13.74
C ASP A 416 -8.86 18.41 13.23
N PHE A 417 -8.13 17.52 13.90
CA PHE A 417 -8.06 16.10 13.55
C PHE A 417 -9.37 15.36 13.86
N LEU A 418 -9.87 15.50 15.09
CA LEU A 418 -11.10 14.86 15.55
C LEU A 418 -12.34 15.45 14.88
N GLY A 419 -12.33 16.74 14.53
CA GLY A 419 -13.43 17.39 13.82
C GLY A 419 -13.65 16.80 12.43
N ILE A 420 -12.57 16.53 11.69
CA ILE A 420 -12.66 15.86 10.39
C ILE A 420 -13.18 14.43 10.56
N GLN A 421 -12.56 13.64 11.44
CA GLN A 421 -12.97 12.25 11.68
C GLN A 421 -14.44 12.17 12.12
N GLY A 422 -14.83 12.99 13.10
CA GLY A 422 -16.18 13.04 13.64
C GLY A 422 -17.22 13.42 12.59
N LEU A 423 -16.94 14.43 11.76
CA LEU A 423 -17.89 14.84 10.71
C LEU A 423 -18.16 13.71 9.71
N PHE A 424 -17.11 13.04 9.21
CA PHE A 424 -17.30 11.98 8.23
C PHE A 424 -17.91 10.72 8.84
N ILE A 425 -17.56 10.36 10.08
CA ILE A 425 -18.21 9.25 10.79
C ILE A 425 -19.70 9.54 10.98
N VAL A 426 -20.06 10.75 11.43
CA VAL A 426 -21.47 11.16 11.55
C VAL A 426 -22.15 11.14 10.17
N SER A 427 -21.49 11.61 9.12
CA SER A 427 -22.04 11.56 7.76
C SER A 427 -22.34 10.13 7.29
N SER A 428 -21.44 9.19 7.59
CA SER A 428 -21.59 7.77 7.25
C SER A 428 -22.69 7.10 8.08
N LEU A 429 -22.81 7.45 9.37
CA LEU A 429 -23.90 6.97 10.22
C LEU A 429 -25.26 7.48 9.74
N LEU A 430 -25.37 8.76 9.36
CA LEU A 430 -26.59 9.31 8.79
C LEU A 430 -26.95 8.66 7.44
N ALA A 431 -25.95 8.43 6.58
CA ALA A 431 -26.14 7.71 5.33
C ALA A 431 -26.62 6.27 5.58
N TRP A 432 -26.06 5.58 6.58
CA TRP A 432 -26.48 4.24 6.96
C TRP A 432 -27.91 4.21 7.50
N LEU A 433 -28.27 5.09 8.43
CA LEU A 433 -29.64 5.20 8.95
C LEU A 433 -30.66 5.52 7.85
N SER A 434 -30.29 6.39 6.91
CA SER A 434 -31.12 6.72 5.75
C SER A 434 -31.28 5.53 4.82
N TYR A 435 -30.21 4.75 4.61
CA TYR A 435 -30.25 3.53 3.81
C TYR A 435 -31.18 2.47 4.42
N LEU A 436 -31.15 2.28 5.75
CA LEU A 436 -32.05 1.36 6.45
C LEU A 436 -33.53 1.77 6.35
N SER A 437 -33.79 3.06 6.14
CA SER A 437 -35.14 3.60 6.00
C SER A 437 -35.71 3.46 4.58
N LEU A 438 -34.89 3.07 3.60
CA LEU A 438 -35.35 2.88 2.22
C LEU A 438 -36.18 1.60 2.08
N PRO A 439 -37.28 1.62 1.30
CA PRO A 439 -38.05 0.42 0.99
C PRO A 439 -37.16 -0.69 0.41
N ALA A 440 -37.25 -1.90 0.98
CA ALA A 440 -36.48 -3.06 0.52
C ALA A 440 -36.69 -3.39 -0.97
N LEU A 441 -37.84 -2.99 -1.53
CA LEU A 441 -38.19 -3.12 -2.96
C LEU A 441 -37.32 -2.28 -3.91
N LEU A 442 -36.68 -1.21 -3.42
CA LEU A 442 -35.76 -0.39 -4.22
C LEU A 442 -34.36 -1.00 -4.23
N THR A 443 -33.92 -1.59 -3.12
CA THR A 443 -32.56 -2.14 -2.96
C THR A 443 -32.44 -3.61 -3.34
N SER A 444 -33.54 -4.36 -3.41
CA SER A 444 -33.52 -5.79 -3.76
C SER A 444 -33.43 -6.09 -5.26
N GLN A 445 -33.61 -5.10 -6.14
CA GLN A 445 -33.68 -5.34 -7.59
C GLN A 445 -32.32 -5.55 -8.25
N SER A 446 -31.26 -4.90 -7.74
CA SER A 446 -29.91 -4.99 -8.31
C SER A 446 -28.84 -4.57 -7.30
N ASP A 447 -27.78 -5.38 -7.18
CA ASP A 447 -26.60 -5.04 -6.38
C ASP A 447 -25.96 -3.72 -6.83
N LEU A 448 -25.97 -3.43 -8.14
CA LEU A 448 -25.44 -2.18 -8.70
C LEU A 448 -26.26 -0.97 -8.27
N LEU A 449 -27.59 -1.09 -8.28
CA LEU A 449 -28.47 0.00 -7.85
C LEU A 449 -28.23 0.31 -6.37
N THR A 450 -28.13 -0.73 -5.54
CA THR A 450 -27.83 -0.60 -4.11
C THR A 450 -26.51 0.13 -3.85
N ILE A 451 -25.46 -0.22 -4.61
CA ILE A 451 -24.16 0.48 -4.52
C ILE A 451 -24.31 1.96 -4.93
N LEU A 452 -25.00 2.25 -6.04
CA LEU A 452 -25.20 3.62 -6.53
C LEU A 452 -25.98 4.48 -5.52
N VAL A 453 -27.02 3.92 -4.91
CA VAL A 453 -27.78 4.60 -3.85
C VAL A 453 -26.91 4.86 -2.62
N ALA A 454 -26.10 3.88 -2.20
CA ALA A 454 -25.18 4.06 -1.08
C ALA A 454 -24.10 5.11 -1.36
N ILE A 455 -23.62 5.23 -2.62
CA ILE A 455 -22.72 6.30 -3.06
C ILE A 455 -23.42 7.65 -2.92
N ALA A 456 -24.63 7.78 -3.49
CA ALA A 456 -25.39 9.03 -3.46
C ALA A 456 -25.66 9.51 -2.03
N LEU A 457 -26.04 8.59 -1.13
CA LEU A 457 -26.27 8.91 0.29
C LEU A 457 -24.98 9.34 0.98
N ASN A 458 -23.89 8.55 0.88
CA ASN A 458 -22.66 8.85 1.60
C ASN A 458 -22.01 10.16 1.12
N TYR A 459 -21.92 10.38 -0.19
CA TYR A 459 -21.40 11.65 -0.72
C TYR A 459 -22.36 12.82 -0.46
N GLY A 460 -23.67 12.60 -0.54
CA GLY A 460 -24.69 13.60 -0.26
C GLY A 460 -24.61 14.13 1.18
N PHE A 461 -24.61 13.23 2.18
CA PHE A 461 -24.48 13.61 3.59
C PHE A 461 -23.12 14.22 3.91
N ALA A 462 -22.04 13.69 3.35
CA ALA A 462 -20.71 14.25 3.54
C ALA A 462 -20.61 15.69 3.03
N LEU A 463 -21.10 15.96 1.81
CA LEU A 463 -21.14 17.30 1.24
C LEU A 463 -22.09 18.22 2.03
N ALA A 464 -23.27 17.75 2.43
CA ALA A 464 -24.21 18.53 3.21
C ALA A 464 -23.64 18.97 4.57
N LEU A 465 -23.01 18.05 5.32
CA LEU A 465 -22.38 18.37 6.60
C LEU A 465 -21.14 19.26 6.43
N MET A 466 -20.35 19.07 5.38
CA MET A 466 -19.25 19.99 5.08
C MET A 466 -19.73 21.37 4.68
N LEU A 467 -20.87 21.46 4.01
CA LEU A 467 -21.55 22.72 3.77
C LEU A 467 -22.21 23.26 5.04
N ALA A 468 -22.33 22.52 6.15
CA ALA A 468 -22.80 23.08 7.42
C ALA A 468 -21.64 23.64 8.26
N VAL A 469 -20.47 23.01 8.20
CA VAL A 469 -19.32 23.39 9.05
C VAL A 469 -18.51 24.55 8.44
N PRO A 470 -18.26 25.66 9.18
CA PRO A 470 -17.55 26.83 8.65
C PRO A 470 -16.12 26.55 8.17
N GLN A 471 -15.41 25.65 8.85
CA GLN A 471 -14.02 25.30 8.53
C GLN A 471 -13.91 24.57 7.19
N SER A 472 -14.80 23.61 6.92
CA SER A 472 -14.87 22.89 5.64
C SER A 472 -15.34 23.79 4.49
N ARG A 473 -16.28 24.72 4.72
CA ARG A 473 -16.68 25.73 3.72
C ARG A 473 -15.48 26.55 3.23
N ARG A 474 -14.60 26.97 4.13
CA ARG A 474 -13.38 27.72 3.78
C ARG A 474 -12.45 26.88 2.91
N ALA A 475 -12.25 25.60 3.25
CA ALA A 475 -11.45 24.67 2.47
C ALA A 475 -12.00 24.47 1.04
N LEU A 476 -13.33 24.28 0.90
CA LEU A 476 -14.00 24.13 -0.39
C LEU A 476 -13.90 25.41 -1.24
N ARG A 477 -14.25 26.57 -0.67
CA ARG A 477 -14.21 27.86 -1.38
C ARG A 477 -12.81 28.23 -1.87
N ALA A 478 -11.79 28.03 -1.04
CA ALA A 478 -10.41 28.29 -1.45
C ALA A 478 -9.95 27.38 -2.61
N THR A 479 -10.53 26.18 -2.73
CA THR A 479 -10.19 25.22 -3.79
C THR A 479 -10.89 25.57 -5.08
N LEU A 480 -12.18 25.92 -5.01
CA LEU A 480 -12.93 26.44 -6.16
C LEU A 480 -12.31 27.74 -6.70
N ALA A 481 -11.86 28.65 -5.83
CA ALA A 481 -11.19 29.88 -6.25
C ALA A 481 -9.86 29.62 -6.99
N ASN A 482 -9.08 28.64 -6.53
CA ASN A 482 -7.82 28.24 -7.18
C ASN A 482 -8.05 27.52 -8.52
N VAL A 483 -9.13 26.76 -8.67
CA VAL A 483 -9.49 26.11 -9.94
C VAL A 483 -10.00 27.15 -10.95
N ALA A 484 -10.87 28.07 -10.50
CA ALA A 484 -11.40 29.14 -11.35
C ALA A 484 -10.30 30.08 -11.89
N SER A 485 -9.28 30.39 -11.07
CA SER A 485 -8.15 31.25 -11.46
C SER A 485 -7.10 30.58 -12.36
N ASN A 486 -7.13 29.25 -12.50
CA ASN A 486 -6.23 28.52 -13.42
C ASN A 486 -6.91 28.18 -14.76
N ILE A 487 -8.23 28.37 -14.87
CA ILE A 487 -9.03 28.09 -16.07
C ILE A 487 -9.36 29.39 -16.84
N GLY A 488 -9.35 30.55 -16.18
CA GLY A 488 -9.37 31.87 -16.81
C GLY A 488 -7.97 32.42 -16.98
#